data_AF-H0V6M5-F1
#
_entry.id   AF-H0V6M5-F1
#
_cell.length_a   1.000
_cell.length_b   1.000
_cell.length_c   1.000
_cell.angle_alpha   90.00
_cell.angle_beta   90.00
_cell.angle_gamma   90.00
#
_symmetry.space_group_name_H-M   'P 1'
#
loop_
_entity.id
_entity.type
_entity.pdbx_description
1 polymer ?
#
loop_
_entity_poly.entity_id
_entity_poly.type
_entity_poly.pdbx_seq_one_letter_code
_entity_poly.pdbx_strand_id
1 'polypeptide(L)'
;MRKTPDARRKPVLLEGGAERKRCGPRGREAAREVSMATESAAAEPGMPSLVDRYFTRWYKTDVKGKPCEDHCILQHSNRICVITLAESHPVLKSGKTIKSISYQISTNCSRLQNKVSGKFKRGAQFLTELAPLCKIYCSDGEEYTISSCVRGRLMEVNENILHNPSILQEKPSTEGYIAVVLPKFEESKSITEGLLTQKQYEEVVEKRTEGTTGTS
;
A
#
# COMPACT_ATOMS: atom_id res chain seq x y z
N MET A 1 -71.69 -20.33 5.00
CA MET A 1 -72.17 -18.93 4.82
C MET A 1 -70.97 -18.01 5.03
N ARG A 2 -70.64 -16.94 4.30
CA ARG A 2 -71.03 -16.31 3.00
C ARG A 2 -69.83 -15.40 2.61
N LYS A 3 -69.49 -15.04 1.36
CA LYS A 3 -69.74 -15.55 -0.01
C LYS A 3 -68.81 -14.77 -0.99
N THR A 4 -68.04 -15.43 -1.86
CA THR A 4 -67.15 -14.79 -2.87
C THR A 4 -67.91 -13.94 -3.92
N PRO A 5 -67.31 -12.91 -4.54
CA PRO A 5 -66.53 -13.04 -5.79
C PRO A 5 -65.16 -12.32 -5.69
N ASP A 6 -64.15 -12.48 -6.55
CA ASP A 6 -64.00 -12.84 -7.98
C ASP A 6 -64.17 -11.68 -9.01
N ALA A 7 -63.40 -11.79 -10.11
CA ALA A 7 -63.32 -10.92 -11.29
C ALA A 7 -62.64 -9.54 -11.11
N ARG A 8 -61.86 -8.96 -12.06
CA ARG A 8 -61.07 -9.40 -13.25
C ARG A 8 -60.15 -8.19 -13.64
N ARG A 9 -59.34 -8.09 -14.71
CA ARG A 9 -59.21 -8.74 -16.05
C ARG A 9 -57.72 -8.60 -16.53
N LYS A 10 -57.43 -9.03 -17.77
CA LYS A 10 -56.30 -8.58 -18.64
C LYS A 10 -56.90 -7.84 -19.87
N PRO A 11 -56.20 -7.53 -21.00
CA PRO A 11 -54.75 -7.34 -21.29
C PRO A 11 -54.47 -5.88 -21.76
N VAL A 12 -53.38 -5.50 -22.47
CA VAL A 12 -53.12 -5.65 -23.93
C VAL A 12 -51.63 -5.30 -24.26
N LEU A 13 -51.12 -5.83 -25.39
CA LEU A 13 -49.79 -5.67 -26.00
C LEU A 13 -49.74 -4.48 -27.00
N LEU A 14 -48.56 -3.88 -27.22
CA LEU A 14 -48.00 -3.33 -28.49
C LEU A 14 -46.58 -2.78 -28.14
N GLU A 15 -45.46 -3.22 -28.71
CA GLU A 15 -44.96 -3.24 -30.11
C GLU A 15 -44.52 -1.87 -30.67
N GLY A 16 -43.32 -1.85 -31.28
CA GLY A 16 -42.63 -0.67 -31.82
C GLY A 16 -41.25 -0.42 -31.20
N GLY A 17 -40.12 -0.46 -31.91
CA GLY A 17 -39.88 -0.83 -33.31
C GLY A 17 -39.11 0.25 -34.09
N ALA A 18 -37.77 0.22 -34.03
CA ALA A 18 -36.91 1.05 -34.87
C ALA A 18 -35.54 0.38 -35.10
N GLU A 19 -35.27 -0.06 -36.33
CA GLU A 19 -34.00 -0.67 -36.73
C GLU A 19 -33.35 0.12 -37.88
N ARG A 20 -32.02 0.09 -37.97
CA ARG A 20 -31.16 0.56 -39.09
C ARG A 20 -31.10 2.07 -39.35
N LYS A 21 -29.89 2.60 -39.18
CA LYS A 21 -29.16 3.11 -40.35
C LYS A 21 -27.83 2.39 -40.49
N ARG A 22 -27.61 1.81 -41.67
CA ARG A 22 -26.36 1.17 -42.09
C ARG A 22 -25.76 2.11 -43.14
N CYS A 23 -24.51 2.53 -43.00
CA CYS A 23 -23.79 3.19 -44.09
C CYS A 23 -22.38 2.61 -44.20
N GLY A 24 -22.05 2.15 -45.41
CA GLY A 24 -20.80 1.50 -45.74
C GLY A 24 -19.73 2.46 -46.27
N PRO A 25 -18.58 1.93 -46.73
CA PRO A 25 -17.31 2.64 -46.65
C PRO A 25 -16.84 3.31 -47.96
N ARG A 26 -15.87 4.22 -47.80
CA ARG A 26 -14.60 4.26 -48.57
C ARG A 26 -13.67 5.34 -48.00
N GLY A 27 -12.36 5.09 -48.06
CA GLY A 27 -11.32 5.99 -47.56
C GLY A 27 -10.02 5.24 -47.29
N ARG A 28 -9.21 5.02 -48.34
CA ARG A 28 -7.79 4.67 -48.18
C ARG A 28 -7.03 5.99 -47.96
N GLU A 29 -6.06 6.03 -47.05
CA GLU A 29 -4.75 6.60 -47.38
C GLU A 29 -3.64 6.20 -46.42
N ALA A 30 -2.39 6.40 -46.89
CA ALA A 30 -1.13 6.47 -46.15
C ALA A 30 -0.95 5.53 -44.94
N ALA A 31 -0.38 4.34 -45.19
CA ALA A 31 0.60 3.82 -44.24
C ALA A 31 1.79 4.78 -44.24
N ARG A 32 2.17 5.31 -43.06
CA ARG A 32 3.32 6.20 -42.91
C ARG A 32 4.27 5.61 -41.89
N GLU A 33 5.24 4.86 -42.39
CA GLU A 33 6.37 4.37 -41.62
C GLU A 33 7.17 5.57 -41.10
N VAL A 34 7.44 5.60 -39.79
CA VAL A 34 8.35 6.55 -39.15
C VAL A 34 9.26 5.75 -38.24
N SER A 35 10.42 5.40 -38.78
CA SER A 35 11.58 5.03 -37.98
C SER A 35 12.24 6.31 -37.44
N MET A 36 12.74 6.26 -36.19
CA MET A 36 14.03 6.82 -35.73
C MET A 36 14.15 6.81 -34.20
N ALA A 37 15.38 7.07 -33.72
CA ALA A 37 15.71 7.53 -32.38
C ALA A 37 15.34 6.61 -31.19
N THR A 38 16.24 5.69 -30.88
CA THR A 38 16.57 5.39 -29.48
C THR A 38 17.26 6.61 -28.87
N GLU A 39 16.50 7.51 -28.24
CA GLU A 39 17.05 8.58 -27.41
C GLU A 39 16.74 8.35 -25.93
N SER A 40 17.64 8.81 -25.06
CA SER A 40 17.59 8.49 -23.63
C SER A 40 16.38 9.14 -22.98
N ALA A 41 15.55 8.33 -22.31
CA ALA A 41 14.38 8.79 -21.57
C ALA A 41 14.80 9.51 -20.28
N ALA A 42 15.28 10.74 -20.42
CA ALA A 42 15.27 11.70 -19.33
C ALA A 42 13.81 11.80 -18.83
N ALA A 43 13.59 11.49 -17.55
CA ALA A 43 12.24 11.43 -17.01
C ALA A 43 11.62 12.83 -17.00
N GLU A 44 10.66 13.05 -17.92
CA GLU A 44 9.67 14.11 -17.81
C GLU A 44 9.13 14.16 -16.36
N PRO A 45 8.89 15.35 -15.78
CA PRO A 45 8.27 15.49 -14.47
C PRO A 45 6.78 15.15 -14.55
N GLY A 46 6.49 13.86 -14.78
CA GLY A 46 5.16 13.29 -14.90
C GLY A 46 4.33 13.61 -13.66
N MET A 47 3.01 13.76 -13.86
CA MET A 47 2.09 14.24 -12.82
C MET A 47 2.34 13.49 -11.49
N PRO A 48 2.78 14.18 -10.42
CA PRO A 48 3.18 13.52 -9.18
C PRO A 48 2.03 12.66 -8.66
N SER A 49 2.34 11.48 -8.12
CA SER A 49 1.31 10.53 -7.70
C SER A 49 0.46 11.11 -6.56
N LEU A 50 -0.65 10.44 -6.24
CA LEU A 50 -1.44 10.79 -5.06
C LEU A 50 -0.65 10.62 -3.76
N VAL A 51 0.41 9.80 -3.75
CA VAL A 51 1.33 9.69 -2.62
C VAL A 51 2.20 10.95 -2.55
N ASP A 52 2.92 11.28 -3.63
CA ASP A 52 3.89 12.38 -3.65
C ASP A 52 3.26 13.77 -3.41
N ARG A 53 1.97 13.94 -3.75
CA ARG A 53 1.22 15.19 -3.53
C ARG A 53 0.75 15.42 -2.09
N TYR A 54 0.53 14.36 -1.32
CA TYR A 54 -0.12 14.46 -0.01
C TYR A 54 0.73 13.90 1.15
N PHE A 55 1.80 13.15 0.85
CA PHE A 55 2.65 12.48 1.83
C PHE A 55 4.14 12.73 1.57
N THR A 56 4.87 13.11 2.62
CA THR A 56 6.33 13.12 2.60
C THR A 56 6.86 11.71 2.84
N ARG A 57 7.71 11.17 1.95
CA ARG A 57 8.41 9.90 2.19
C ARG A 57 9.57 10.09 3.18
N TRP A 58 9.59 9.23 4.18
CA TRP A 58 10.69 9.05 5.13
C TRP A 58 11.06 7.58 5.20
N TYR A 59 12.32 7.27 5.53
CA TYR A 59 12.83 5.91 5.58
C TYR A 59 13.51 5.61 6.92
N LYS A 60 13.35 4.38 7.40
CA LYS A 60 14.08 3.83 8.55
C LYS A 60 14.80 2.56 8.13
N THR A 61 16.12 2.62 8.06
CA THR A 61 16.96 1.44 7.82
C THR A 61 17.34 0.75 9.13
N ASP A 62 17.84 -0.49 9.03
CA ASP A 62 18.55 -1.21 10.09
C ASP A 62 17.76 -1.35 11.40
N VAL A 63 16.43 -1.54 11.27
CA VAL A 63 15.51 -1.66 12.40
C VAL A 63 15.92 -2.84 13.28
N LYS A 64 16.16 -2.57 14.57
CA LYS A 64 16.68 -3.53 15.57
C LYS A 64 18.06 -4.13 15.22
N GLY A 65 18.85 -3.47 14.37
CA GLY A 65 20.19 -3.92 13.99
C GLY A 65 20.20 -5.12 13.04
N LYS A 66 19.06 -5.48 12.44
CA LYS A 66 19.02 -6.39 11.30
C LYS A 66 19.31 -5.62 10.01
N PRO A 67 20.31 -6.00 9.20
CA PRO A 67 20.54 -5.36 7.91
C PRO A 67 19.35 -5.57 6.97
N CYS A 68 19.06 -4.57 6.14
CA CYS A 68 18.04 -4.58 5.09
C CYS A 68 16.56 -4.78 5.52
N GLU A 69 16.21 -4.88 6.81
CA GLU A 69 14.82 -4.70 7.27
C GLU A 69 14.42 -3.20 7.22
N ASP A 70 14.48 -2.61 6.03
CA ASP A 70 14.22 -1.20 5.80
C ASP A 70 12.71 -0.91 5.63
N HIS A 71 12.23 0.10 6.35
CA HIS A 71 10.81 0.48 6.41
C HIS A 71 10.61 1.87 5.78
N CYS A 72 9.48 2.08 5.11
CA CYS A 72 9.08 3.36 4.55
C CYS A 72 7.89 3.93 5.34
N ILE A 73 7.86 5.25 5.51
CA ILE A 73 6.93 5.98 6.36
C ILE A 73 6.41 7.16 5.54
N LEU A 74 5.12 7.12 5.21
CA LEU A 74 4.44 8.15 4.45
C LEU A 74 3.77 9.11 5.44
N GLN A 75 4.34 10.31 5.61
CA GLN A 75 3.83 11.32 6.54
C GLN A 75 2.87 12.27 5.84
N HIS A 76 1.58 12.18 6.16
CA HIS A 76 0.57 13.12 5.67
C HIS A 76 0.68 14.50 6.35
N SER A 77 0.24 15.57 5.67
CA SER A 77 0.17 16.93 6.21
C SER A 77 -0.54 17.02 7.58
N ASN A 78 -1.61 16.23 7.76
CA ASN A 78 -2.35 16.05 9.02
C ASN A 78 -1.58 15.29 10.14
N ARG A 79 -0.25 15.10 10.00
CA ARG A 79 0.64 14.37 10.94
C ARG A 79 0.28 12.90 11.18
N ILE A 80 -0.50 12.29 10.28
CA ILE A 80 -0.72 10.84 10.25
C ILE A 80 0.45 10.20 9.52
N CYS A 81 1.00 9.11 10.07
CA CYS A 81 2.04 8.32 9.44
C CYS A 81 1.47 6.97 8.97
N VAL A 82 1.59 6.66 7.68
CA VAL A 82 1.29 5.33 7.13
C VAL A 82 2.61 4.55 7.04
N ILE A 83 2.62 3.33 7.54
CA ILE A 83 3.81 2.46 7.58
C ILE A 83 3.72 1.46 6.43
N THR A 84 4.76 1.43 5.60
CA THR A 84 4.89 0.60 4.39
C THR A 84 6.25 -0.11 4.37
N LEU A 85 6.43 -1.11 3.51
CA LEU A 85 7.76 -1.66 3.24
C LEU A 85 8.53 -0.74 2.29
N ALA A 86 9.85 -0.65 2.46
CA ALA A 86 10.71 0.01 1.50
C ALA A 86 11.12 -0.97 0.38
N GLU A 87 11.46 -0.46 -0.80
CA GLU A 87 11.75 -1.29 -1.99
C GLU A 87 13.03 -2.14 -1.84
N SER A 88 13.97 -1.71 -0.99
CA SER A 88 15.14 -2.51 -0.61
C SER A 88 14.84 -3.69 0.30
N HIS A 89 13.66 -3.75 0.93
CA HIS A 89 13.33 -4.78 1.92
C HIS A 89 13.38 -6.17 1.26
N PRO A 90 13.99 -7.20 1.90
CA PRO A 90 14.26 -8.49 1.24
C PRO A 90 12.99 -9.17 0.70
N VAL A 91 11.86 -9.03 1.38
CA VAL A 91 10.53 -9.51 0.94
C VAL A 91 10.10 -8.97 -0.43
N LEU A 92 10.61 -7.81 -0.85
CA LEU A 92 10.42 -7.27 -2.20
C LEU A 92 11.63 -7.64 -3.08
N LYS A 93 12.84 -7.27 -2.65
CA LYS A 93 14.07 -7.38 -3.46
C LYS A 93 14.45 -8.81 -3.88
N SER A 94 14.08 -9.83 -3.11
CA SER A 94 14.44 -11.23 -3.40
C SER A 94 13.34 -12.06 -4.07
N GLY A 95 12.22 -11.44 -4.47
CA GLY A 95 11.16 -12.10 -5.24
C GLY A 95 10.41 -13.23 -4.51
N LYS A 96 10.60 -13.34 -3.19
CA LYS A 96 10.07 -14.43 -2.36
C LYS A 96 8.56 -14.36 -2.23
N THR A 97 7.87 -15.49 -2.42
CA THR A 97 6.43 -15.55 -2.25
C THR A 97 6.08 -15.45 -0.78
N ILE A 98 5.32 -14.42 -0.40
CA ILE A 98 4.79 -14.30 0.97
C ILE A 98 3.73 -15.39 1.17
N LYS A 99 3.95 -16.27 2.14
CA LYS A 99 3.09 -17.42 2.44
C LYS A 99 1.95 -17.04 3.38
N SER A 100 2.24 -16.23 4.41
CA SER A 100 1.24 -15.72 5.35
C SER A 100 1.77 -14.51 6.11
N ILE A 101 0.86 -13.75 6.72
CA ILE A 101 1.16 -12.59 7.56
C ILE A 101 0.38 -12.73 8.86
N SER A 102 0.98 -12.34 9.99
CA SER A 102 0.33 -12.37 11.30
C SER A 102 0.46 -11.02 12.01
N TYR A 103 -0.69 -10.46 12.41
CA TYR A 103 -0.79 -9.31 13.33
C TYR A 103 -0.84 -9.73 14.81
N GLN A 104 -0.64 -11.02 15.12
CA GLN A 104 -0.51 -11.53 16.49
C GLN A 104 0.96 -11.47 16.91
N ILE A 105 1.27 -10.55 17.83
CA ILE A 105 2.64 -10.27 18.28
C ILE A 105 2.97 -11.10 19.52
N SER A 106 1.97 -11.31 20.38
CA SER A 106 2.05 -12.21 21.52
C SER A 106 0.70 -12.89 21.76
N THR A 107 0.69 -13.91 22.61
CA THR A 107 -0.53 -14.64 23.01
C THR A 107 -1.65 -13.74 23.52
N ASN A 108 -1.31 -12.62 24.17
CA ASN A 108 -2.25 -11.65 24.74
C ASN A 108 -2.31 -10.32 23.97
N CYS A 109 -1.68 -10.19 22.80
CA CYS A 109 -1.69 -8.95 22.01
C CYS A 109 -1.78 -9.22 20.49
N SER A 110 -3.00 -9.13 19.96
CA SER A 110 -3.27 -9.01 18.53
C SER A 110 -3.59 -7.55 18.18
N ARG A 111 -3.00 -7.02 17.10
CA ARG A 111 -3.30 -5.66 16.63
C ARG A 111 -4.69 -5.54 15.99
N LEU A 112 -5.26 -6.65 15.51
CA LEU A 112 -6.61 -6.70 14.91
C LEU A 112 -7.72 -6.35 15.92
N GLN A 113 -7.48 -6.52 17.22
CA GLN A 113 -8.42 -6.16 18.28
C GLN A 113 -8.39 -4.65 18.64
N ASN A 114 -7.65 -3.82 17.90
CA ASN A 114 -7.49 -2.39 18.13
C ASN A 114 -8.74 -1.56 17.73
N LYS A 115 -9.87 -1.77 18.41
CA LYS A 115 -11.13 -1.07 18.14
C LYS A 115 -11.10 0.39 18.63
N VAL A 116 -10.48 1.27 17.85
CA VAL A 116 -10.42 2.72 18.11
C VAL A 116 -11.82 3.33 18.05
N SER A 117 -12.23 4.05 19.10
CA SER A 117 -13.57 4.64 19.19
C SER A 117 -13.62 6.02 19.87
N GLY A 118 -14.54 6.86 19.40
CA GLY A 118 -14.85 8.18 19.94
C GLY A 118 -13.78 9.26 19.71
N LYS A 119 -14.15 10.52 19.98
CA LYS A 119 -13.33 11.73 19.76
C LYS A 119 -11.92 11.66 20.38
N PHE A 120 -11.78 10.96 21.52
CA PHE A 120 -10.52 10.80 22.26
C PHE A 120 -9.71 9.56 21.85
N LYS A 121 -10.11 8.86 20.77
CA LYS A 121 -9.45 7.65 20.27
C LYS A 121 -9.22 6.62 21.38
N ARG A 122 -10.30 6.33 22.14
CA ARG A 122 -10.31 5.31 23.21
C ARG A 122 -10.20 3.92 22.59
N GLY A 123 -9.55 2.99 23.29
CA GLY A 123 -9.20 1.66 22.77
C GLY A 123 -7.95 1.61 21.88
N ALA A 124 -7.46 2.75 21.39
CA ALA A 124 -6.26 2.79 20.54
C ALA A 124 -4.99 2.41 21.33
N GLN A 125 -4.36 1.30 20.92
CA GLN A 125 -3.09 0.82 21.46
C GLN A 125 -1.97 1.84 21.18
N PHE A 126 -1.12 2.10 22.17
CA PHE A 126 0.07 2.94 22.01
C PHE A 126 1.26 2.09 21.56
N LEU A 127 2.04 2.65 20.64
CA LEU A 127 3.21 2.04 20.00
C LEU A 127 4.46 2.87 20.31
N THR A 128 5.56 2.18 20.58
CA THR A 128 6.92 2.73 20.55
C THR A 128 7.55 2.45 19.17
N GLU A 129 8.63 3.14 18.81
CA GLU A 129 9.28 2.95 17.49
C GLU A 129 9.67 1.49 17.22
N LEU A 130 10.19 0.78 18.22
CA LEU A 130 10.60 -0.63 18.11
C LEU A 130 9.45 -1.63 18.35
N ALA A 131 8.22 -1.18 18.62
CA ALA A 131 7.08 -2.05 18.80
C ALA A 131 6.79 -2.84 17.50
N PRO A 132 6.66 -4.18 17.55
CA PRO A 132 6.21 -4.94 16.39
C PRO A 132 4.80 -4.51 15.95
N LEU A 133 4.54 -4.65 14.64
CA LEU A 133 3.24 -4.51 14.00
C LEU A 133 2.74 -5.87 13.51
N CYS A 134 3.53 -6.53 12.65
CA CYS A 134 3.22 -7.84 12.09
C CYS A 134 4.50 -8.69 11.88
N LYS A 135 4.27 -9.99 11.68
CA LYS A 135 5.26 -10.98 11.25
C LYS A 135 4.90 -11.43 9.84
N ILE A 136 5.85 -11.40 8.91
CA ILE A 136 5.69 -11.86 7.52
C ILE A 136 6.45 -13.17 7.37
N TYR A 137 5.76 -14.21 6.91
CA TYR A 137 6.34 -15.54 6.66
C TYR A 137 6.50 -15.75 5.15
N CYS A 138 7.72 -16.02 4.70
CA CYS A 138 8.00 -16.33 3.30
C CYS A 138 7.83 -17.84 3.00
N SER A 139 7.73 -18.17 1.72
CA SER A 139 7.81 -19.56 1.20
C SER A 139 8.99 -20.34 1.78
N ASP A 140 10.11 -19.65 1.95
CA ASP A 140 11.44 -20.21 2.21
C ASP A 140 11.67 -20.54 3.70
N GLY A 141 10.68 -20.27 4.55
CA GLY A 141 10.73 -20.52 6.00
C GLY A 141 11.22 -19.33 6.85
N GLU A 142 11.68 -18.25 6.23
CA GLU A 142 12.09 -17.02 6.94
C GLU A 142 10.91 -16.23 7.51
N GLU A 143 11.15 -15.58 8.66
CA GLU A 143 10.22 -14.66 9.32
C GLU A 143 10.83 -13.24 9.45
N TYR A 144 10.15 -12.25 8.89
CA TYR A 144 10.47 -10.82 9.02
C TYR A 144 9.52 -10.14 10.01
N THR A 145 10.04 -9.36 10.96
CA THR A 145 9.23 -8.72 12.03
C THR A 145 9.14 -7.21 11.83
N ILE A 146 8.11 -6.79 11.11
CA ILE A 146 7.85 -5.38 10.79
C ILE A 146 7.53 -4.61 12.08
N SER A 147 8.15 -3.45 12.24
CA SER A 147 8.05 -2.62 13.44
C SER A 147 7.48 -1.24 13.12
N SER A 148 6.88 -0.59 14.13
CA SER A 148 6.17 0.69 13.95
C SER A 148 7.03 1.79 13.34
N CYS A 149 8.32 1.84 13.70
CA CYS A 149 9.32 2.88 13.41
C CYS A 149 8.94 4.30 13.89
N VAL A 150 7.68 4.52 14.24
CA VAL A 150 7.04 5.76 14.67
C VAL A 150 6.36 5.51 16.01
N ARG A 151 6.55 6.43 16.96
CA ARG A 151 5.87 6.44 18.25
C ARG A 151 4.50 7.12 18.14
N GLY A 152 3.44 6.49 18.66
CA GLY A 152 2.08 7.03 18.50
C GLY A 152 0.98 6.06 18.89
N ARG A 153 -0.27 6.40 18.56
CA ARG A 153 -1.42 5.51 18.68
C ARG A 153 -1.68 4.79 17.35
N LEU A 154 -1.86 3.48 17.40
CA LEU A 154 -2.32 2.71 16.25
C LEU A 154 -3.76 3.12 15.90
N MET A 155 -3.99 3.60 14.68
CA MET A 155 -5.30 3.93 14.16
C MET A 155 -5.95 2.72 13.50
N GLU A 156 -5.20 2.05 12.62
CA GLU A 156 -5.71 1.06 11.67
C GLU A 156 -4.59 0.08 11.29
N VAL A 157 -4.97 -1.15 10.91
CA VAL A 157 -4.08 -2.15 10.30
C VAL A 157 -4.75 -2.68 9.03
N ASN A 158 -3.95 -3.00 8.02
CA ASN A 158 -4.49 -3.41 6.72
C ASN A 158 -4.88 -4.90 6.74
N GLU A 159 -6.16 -5.20 6.95
CA GLU A 159 -6.62 -6.59 6.95
C GLU A 159 -6.51 -7.27 5.57
N ASN A 160 -6.45 -6.49 4.48
CA ASN A 160 -6.38 -7.03 3.11
C ASN A 160 -5.11 -7.85 2.85
N ILE A 161 -3.98 -7.55 3.49
CA ILE A 161 -2.72 -8.30 3.30
C ILE A 161 -2.76 -9.69 3.96
N LEU A 162 -3.73 -9.96 4.85
CA LEU A 162 -3.99 -11.31 5.37
C LEU A 162 -4.67 -12.21 4.34
N HIS A 163 -5.49 -11.62 3.46
CA HIS A 163 -6.20 -12.31 2.40
C HIS A 163 -5.35 -12.42 1.14
N ASN A 164 -4.75 -11.31 0.71
CA ASN A 164 -3.99 -11.17 -0.53
C ASN A 164 -2.60 -10.56 -0.22
N PRO A 165 -1.60 -11.36 0.20
CA PRO A 165 -0.30 -10.82 0.60
C PRO A 165 0.51 -10.23 -0.57
N SER A 166 0.21 -10.60 -1.83
CA SER A 166 0.81 -10.06 -3.06
C SER A 166 0.72 -8.53 -3.17
N ILE A 167 -0.29 -7.91 -2.54
CA ILE A 167 -0.50 -6.46 -2.54
C ILE A 167 0.72 -5.70 -1.97
N LEU A 168 1.47 -6.31 -1.04
CA LEU A 168 2.74 -5.74 -0.53
C LEU A 168 3.85 -5.64 -1.58
N GLN A 169 3.83 -6.49 -2.60
CA GLN A 169 4.81 -6.53 -3.68
C GLN A 169 4.35 -5.74 -4.90
N GLU A 170 3.06 -5.84 -5.25
CA GLU A 170 2.46 -5.08 -6.37
C GLU A 170 2.37 -3.57 -6.08
N LYS A 171 2.05 -3.17 -4.84
CA LYS A 171 1.65 -1.80 -4.50
C LYS A 171 2.12 -1.33 -3.10
N PRO A 172 3.41 -1.48 -2.72
CA PRO A 172 3.90 -1.12 -1.38
C PRO A 172 3.61 0.32 -0.95
N SER A 173 3.60 1.28 -1.90
CA SER A 173 3.32 2.70 -1.62
C SER A 173 1.83 3.08 -1.54
N THR A 174 0.88 2.19 -1.86
CA THR A 174 -0.57 2.52 -1.85
C THR A 174 -1.40 1.48 -1.12
N GLU A 175 -1.84 0.40 -1.79
CA GLU A 175 -2.71 -0.62 -1.20
C GLU A 175 -1.93 -1.56 -0.25
N GLY A 176 -0.61 -1.65 -0.41
CA GLY A 176 0.32 -2.43 0.40
C GLY A 176 0.81 -1.77 1.68
N TYR A 177 0.01 -0.87 2.28
CA TYR A 177 0.31 -0.36 3.63
C TYR A 177 0.10 -1.44 4.70
N ILE A 178 0.81 -1.34 5.82
CA ILE A 178 0.75 -2.32 6.92
C ILE A 178 -0.06 -1.79 8.09
N ALA A 179 0.14 -0.51 8.44
CA ALA A 179 -0.54 0.14 9.55
C ALA A 179 -0.62 1.66 9.36
N VAL A 180 -1.63 2.27 9.97
CA VAL A 180 -1.77 3.73 10.09
C VAL A 180 -1.57 4.13 11.55
N VAL A 181 -0.62 5.03 11.81
CA VAL A 181 -0.21 5.47 13.14
C VAL A 181 -0.43 6.98 13.29
N LEU A 182 -0.94 7.39 14.45
CA LEU A 182 -1.07 8.80 14.84
C LEU A 182 -0.07 9.12 15.96
N PRO A 183 1.06 9.78 15.65
CA PRO A 183 1.91 10.46 16.63
C PRO A 183 1.15 11.39 17.59
N LYS A 184 1.73 11.70 18.75
CA LYS A 184 1.34 12.91 19.48
C LYS A 184 1.79 14.15 18.71
N PHE A 185 1.08 15.26 18.87
CA PHE A 185 1.42 16.52 18.19
C PHE A 185 2.86 17.00 18.52
N GLU A 186 3.22 16.97 19.81
CA GLU A 186 4.56 17.32 20.31
C GLU A 186 5.65 16.41 19.71
N GLU A 187 5.48 15.10 19.84
CA GLU A 187 6.42 14.06 19.38
C GLU A 187 6.51 13.99 17.84
N SER A 188 5.54 14.56 17.10
CA SER A 188 5.49 14.53 15.62
C SER A 188 6.62 15.30 14.92
N LYS A 189 7.41 16.09 15.64
CA LYS A 189 8.62 16.76 15.12
C LYS A 189 9.87 15.92 15.30
N SER A 190 10.09 15.37 16.51
CA SER A 190 11.28 14.56 16.80
C SER A 190 11.27 13.22 16.06
N ILE A 191 10.10 12.70 15.69
CA ILE A 191 9.99 11.50 14.84
C ILE A 191 10.73 11.67 13.51
N THR A 192 10.69 12.84 12.87
CA THR A 192 11.40 13.06 11.60
C THR A 192 12.91 13.26 11.74
N GLU A 193 13.40 13.61 12.93
CA GLU A 193 14.85 13.77 13.20
C GLU A 193 15.58 12.40 13.21
N GLY A 194 14.86 11.31 13.50
CA GLY A 194 15.40 9.95 13.50
C GLY A 194 15.24 9.20 12.17
N LEU A 195 14.83 9.86 11.08
CA LEU A 195 14.49 9.24 9.79
C LEU A 195 15.34 9.80 8.64
N LEU A 196 15.58 8.97 7.63
CA LEU A 196 16.28 9.36 6.41
C LEU A 196 15.31 9.95 5.40
N THR A 197 15.75 10.98 4.68
CA THR A 197 15.09 11.44 3.44
C THR A 197 15.33 10.43 2.32
N GLN A 198 14.53 10.50 1.25
CA GLN A 198 14.65 9.62 0.08
C GLN A 198 16.08 9.54 -0.47
N LYS A 199 16.75 10.68 -0.68
CA LYS A 199 18.14 10.72 -1.20
C LYS A 199 19.15 10.02 -0.30
N GLN A 200 19.06 10.24 1.02
CA GLN A 200 19.96 9.59 1.99
C GLN A 200 19.73 8.08 2.05
N TYR A 201 18.50 7.63 1.82
CA TYR A 201 18.16 6.22 1.74
C TYR A 201 18.63 5.59 0.41
N GLU A 202 18.48 6.28 -0.72
CA GLU A 202 19.02 5.88 -2.03
C GLU A 202 20.54 5.65 -1.93
N GLU A 203 21.29 6.63 -1.40
CA GLU A 203 22.73 6.50 -1.12
C GLU A 203 23.10 5.28 -0.26
N VAL A 204 22.28 4.93 0.74
CA VAL A 204 22.51 3.78 1.63
C VAL A 204 22.22 2.46 0.90
N VAL A 205 21.22 2.44 0.01
CA VAL A 205 20.91 1.27 -0.82
C VAL A 205 22.00 1.04 -1.87
N GLU A 206 22.51 2.10 -2.50
CA GLU A 206 23.61 2.04 -3.49
C GLU A 206 24.88 1.45 -2.87
N LYS A 207 25.35 2.01 -1.75
CA LYS A 207 26.55 1.56 -1.02
C LYS A 207 26.46 0.08 -0.59
N ARG A 208 25.25 -0.40 -0.25
CA ARG A 208 24.98 -1.82 0.05
C ARG A 208 25.04 -2.71 -1.20
N THR A 209 24.58 -2.24 -2.36
CA THR A 209 24.70 -3.00 -3.62
C THR A 209 26.14 -3.09 -4.11
N GLU A 210 26.90 -1.99 -4.09
CA GLU A 210 28.31 -1.95 -4.50
C GLU A 210 29.17 -2.94 -3.68
N GLY A 211 29.01 -2.93 -2.36
CA GLY A 211 29.70 -3.86 -1.45
C GLY A 211 29.32 -5.32 -1.65
N THR A 212 28.15 -5.61 -2.24
CA THR A 212 27.74 -6.99 -2.57
C THR A 212 28.38 -7.46 -3.87
N THR A 213 28.55 -6.58 -4.87
CA THR A 213 29.24 -6.91 -6.14
C THR A 213 30.76 -7.06 -6.03
N GLY A 214 31.36 -6.61 -4.92
CA GLY A 214 32.81 -6.66 -4.69
C GLY A 214 33.36 -7.97 -4.14
N THR A 215 32.55 -9.03 -4.00
CA THR A 215 32.99 -10.35 -3.48
C THR A 215 32.43 -11.49 -4.33
N SER A 216 33.15 -11.87 -5.39
CA SER A 216 32.92 -13.07 -6.21
C SER A 216 34.22 -13.47 -6.93
#